data_AF-A0A7Y2MXM0-F1
#
_entry.id   AF-A0A7Y2MXM0-F1
#
_cell.length_a   1.000
_cell.length_b   1.000
_cell.length_c   1.000
_cell.angle_alpha   90.00
_cell.angle_beta   90.00
_cell.angle_gamma   90.00
#
_symmetry.space_group_name_H-M   'P 1'
#
loop_
_entity.id
_entity.type
_entity.pdbx_description
1 polymer ?
#
loop_
_entity_poly.entity_id
_entity_poly.type
_entity_poly.pdbx_seq_one_letter_code
_entity_poly.pdbx_strand_id
1 'polypeptide(L)'
;MADQKFAGTRSYIATDDLTMAVNAAVTLQRPILVKGEPGTGKTQLAIEVAQALGKPLHEWHIKSTTKAQQGLYEYDAVARLRDSQLGDDRVHDISNYIVRGKVWEAFESEQQPVLLIDEIDKADIEFPNDLLR
;
A
#
# COMPACT_ATOMS: atom_id res chain seq x y z
N MET A 1 7.61 23.29 4.65
CA MET A 1 7.56 21.87 5.03
C MET A 1 8.99 21.40 5.14
N ALA A 2 9.37 20.72 6.22
CA ALA A 2 10.76 20.40 6.48
C ALA A 2 11.34 19.52 5.36
N ASP A 3 12.51 19.92 4.88
CA ASP A 3 13.34 19.35 3.81
C ASP A 3 13.94 17.99 4.23
N GLN A 4 13.09 17.04 4.62
CA GLN A 4 13.53 15.70 5.03
C GLN A 4 13.86 14.89 3.78
N LYS A 5 15.16 14.82 3.49
CA LYS A 5 15.73 13.97 2.46
C LYS A 5 16.06 12.61 3.05
N PHE A 6 15.70 11.54 2.35
CA PHE A 6 16.22 10.22 2.59
C PHE A 6 17.73 10.22 2.28
N ALA A 7 18.56 9.64 3.15
CA ALA A 7 20.00 9.51 2.96
C ALA A 7 20.48 8.07 3.28
N GLY A 8 19.56 7.11 3.29
CA GLY A 8 19.76 5.81 3.94
C GLY A 8 19.58 5.88 5.45
N THR A 9 19.80 4.74 6.12
CA THR A 9 19.71 4.60 7.58
C THR A 9 20.86 3.75 8.09
N ARG A 10 20.94 3.53 9.41
CA ARG A 10 21.94 2.62 10.00
C ARG A 10 21.79 1.17 9.50
N SER A 11 20.58 0.78 9.11
CA SER A 11 20.23 -0.57 8.66
C SER A 11 20.14 -0.70 7.14
N TYR A 12 20.20 0.40 6.38
CA TYR A 12 20.05 0.39 4.93
C TYR A 12 21.01 1.35 4.24
N ILE A 13 21.98 0.79 3.53
CA ILE A 13 22.95 1.53 2.73
C ILE A 13 22.36 1.71 1.33
N ALA A 14 21.91 2.93 1.04
CA ALA A 14 21.45 3.30 -0.30
C ALA A 14 22.63 3.85 -1.13
N THR A 15 22.64 3.53 -2.43
CA THR A 15 23.55 4.21 -3.36
C THR A 15 23.10 5.66 -3.57
N ASP A 16 24.00 6.52 -4.05
CA ASP A 16 23.66 7.92 -4.35
C ASP A 16 22.52 8.02 -5.38
N ASP A 17 22.54 7.16 -6.41
CA ASP A 17 21.50 7.10 -7.44
C ASP A 17 20.13 6.71 -6.87
N LEU A 18 20.09 5.70 -5.99
CA LEU A 18 18.85 5.27 -5.35
C LEU A 18 18.30 6.37 -4.44
N THR A 19 19.19 6.99 -3.66
CA THR A 19 18.87 8.10 -2.76
C THR A 19 18.29 9.28 -3.54
N MET A 20 18.91 9.64 -4.67
CA MET A 20 18.43 10.69 -5.56
C MET A 20 17.05 10.36 -6.13
N ALA A 21 16.85 9.14 -6.64
CA ALA A 21 15.58 8.71 -7.21
C ALA A 21 14.42 8.76 -6.19
N VAL A 22 14.66 8.27 -4.97
CA VAL A 22 13.69 8.32 -3.87
C VAL A 22 13.35 9.76 -3.51
N ASN A 23 14.36 10.62 -3.31
CA ASN A 23 14.13 12.03 -2.96
C ASN A 23 13.40 12.79 -4.07
N ALA A 24 13.71 12.50 -5.34
CA ALA A 24 12.99 13.07 -6.46
C ALA A 24 11.52 12.63 -6.47
N ALA A 25 11.24 11.35 -6.26
CA ALA A 25 9.88 10.82 -6.19
C ALA A 25 9.07 11.46 -5.05
N VAL A 26 9.67 11.58 -3.85
CA VAL A 26 9.06 12.26 -2.69
C VAL A 26 8.77 13.73 -2.99
N THR A 27 9.75 14.45 -3.55
CA THR A 27 9.63 15.88 -3.87
C THR A 27 8.55 16.14 -4.93
N LEU A 28 8.49 15.28 -5.95
CA LEU A 28 7.52 15.39 -7.05
C LEU A 28 6.16 14.79 -6.70
N GLN A 29 6.03 14.15 -5.54
CA GLN A 29 4.85 13.39 -5.13
C GLN A 29 4.43 12.37 -6.20
N ARG A 30 5.41 11.70 -6.82
CA ARG A 30 5.18 10.69 -7.85
C ARG A 30 5.48 9.29 -7.28
N PRO A 31 4.72 8.25 -7.67
CA PRO A 31 5.07 6.88 -7.34
C PRO A 31 6.45 6.50 -7.90
N ILE A 32 7.17 5.62 -7.21
CA ILE A 32 8.42 5.03 -7.67
C ILE A 32 8.24 3.52 -7.84
N LEU A 33 8.68 2.99 -8.98
CA LEU A 33 8.71 1.55 -9.24
C LEU A 33 10.12 1.04 -9.02
N VAL A 34 10.31 0.16 -8.04
CA VAL A 34 11.61 -0.42 -7.70
C VAL A 34 11.72 -1.83 -8.27
N LYS A 35 12.70 -2.06 -9.13
CA LYS A 35 12.99 -3.36 -9.75
C LYS A 35 14.32 -3.91 -9.25
N GLY A 36 14.46 -5.23 -9.25
CA GLY A 36 15.69 -5.92 -8.88
C GLY A 36 15.44 -7.38 -8.51
N GLU A 37 16.51 -8.15 -8.38
CA GLU A 37 16.44 -9.56 -7.99
C GLU A 37 15.80 -9.77 -6.60
N PRO A 38 15.22 -10.94 -6.30
CA PRO A 38 14.79 -11.29 -4.95
C PRO A 38 15.92 -11.09 -3.94
N GLY A 39 15.60 -10.53 -2.77
CA GLY A 39 16.58 -10.30 -1.70
C GLY A 39 17.42 -9.03 -1.80
N THR A 40 17.21 -8.16 -2.80
CA THR A 40 17.96 -6.89 -2.93
C THR A 40 17.46 -5.74 -2.02
N GLY A 41 16.61 -6.04 -1.04
CA GLY A 41 16.15 -5.05 -0.06
C GLY A 41 15.09 -4.06 -0.55
N LYS A 42 14.26 -4.43 -1.54
CA LYS A 42 13.17 -3.57 -2.07
C LYS A 42 12.11 -3.25 -1.01
N THR A 43 11.62 -4.27 -0.31
CA THR A 43 10.69 -4.10 0.82
C THR A 43 11.33 -3.28 1.94
N GLN A 44 12.61 -3.57 2.26
CA GLN A 44 13.36 -2.82 3.26
C GLN A 44 13.47 -1.33 2.91
N LEU A 45 13.68 -0.98 1.63
CA LEU A 45 13.74 0.42 1.20
C LEU A 45 12.48 1.19 1.61
N ALA A 46 11.29 0.63 1.41
CA ALA A 46 10.05 1.32 1.77
C ALA A 46 9.91 1.53 3.28
N ILE A 47 10.30 0.52 4.07
CA ILE A 47 10.33 0.59 5.54
C ILE A 47 11.26 1.73 6.00
N GLU A 48 12.46 1.77 5.44
CA GLU A 48 13.50 2.73 5.83
C GLU A 48 13.17 4.15 5.37
N VAL A 49 12.53 4.30 4.21
CA VAL A 49 12.00 5.59 3.75
C VAL A 49 10.89 6.08 4.67
N ALA A 50 9.94 5.22 5.04
CA ALA A 50 8.87 5.58 5.97
C ALA A 50 9.43 6.02 7.33
N GLN A 51 10.40 5.27 7.88
CA GLN A 51 11.07 5.61 9.13
C GLN A 51 11.86 6.93 9.03
N ALA A 52 12.66 7.12 7.98
CA ALA A 52 13.47 8.32 7.80
C ALA A 52 12.63 9.59 7.63
N LEU A 53 11.46 9.48 7.00
CA LEU A 53 10.52 10.59 6.80
C LEU A 53 9.50 10.72 7.95
N GLY A 54 9.54 9.85 8.95
CA GLY A 54 8.58 9.83 10.05
C GLY A 54 7.13 9.64 9.59
N LYS A 55 6.90 8.83 8.55
CA LYS A 55 5.59 8.60 7.94
C LYS A 55 5.03 7.21 8.29
N PRO A 56 3.70 7.05 8.39
CA PRO A 56 3.08 5.73 8.50
C PRO A 56 3.42 4.86 7.29
N LEU A 57 3.55 3.54 7.49
CA LEU A 57 3.74 2.57 6.44
C LEU A 57 2.51 1.67 6.34
N HIS A 58 1.94 1.56 5.14
CA HIS A 58 0.96 0.53 4.81
C HIS A 58 1.59 -0.43 3.80
N GLU A 59 1.57 -1.72 4.12
CA GLU A 59 2.10 -2.77 3.24
C GLU A 59 0.96 -3.56 2.63
N TRP A 60 0.93 -3.63 1.31
CA TRP A 60 -0.02 -4.41 0.53
C TRP A 60 0.73 -5.42 -0.33
N HIS A 61 0.70 -6.67 0.10
CA HIS A 61 1.34 -7.77 -0.61
C HIS A 61 0.40 -8.36 -1.66
N ILE A 62 0.84 -8.35 -2.91
CA ILE A 62 0.05 -8.74 -4.08
C ILE A 62 0.22 -10.24 -4.37
N LYS A 63 -0.91 -10.90 -4.66
CA LYS A 63 -0.98 -12.29 -5.11
C LYS A 63 -1.51 -12.35 -6.54
N SER A 64 -1.36 -13.49 -7.20
CA SER A 64 -1.92 -13.71 -8.55
C SER A 64 -3.43 -13.58 -8.64
N THR A 65 -4.13 -13.79 -7.53
CA THR A 65 -5.58 -13.62 -7.43
C THR A 65 -6.00 -12.22 -6.99
N THR A 66 -5.05 -11.35 -6.65
CA THR A 66 -5.36 -10.00 -6.14
C THR A 66 -5.93 -9.12 -7.25
N LYS A 67 -7.02 -8.41 -6.94
CA LYS A 67 -7.67 -7.43 -7.80
C LYS A 67 -7.50 -6.04 -7.21
N ALA A 68 -7.36 -5.02 -8.06
CA ALA A 68 -7.11 -3.64 -7.63
C ALA A 68 -8.19 -3.12 -6.66
N GLN A 69 -9.46 -3.50 -6.89
CA GLN A 69 -10.58 -3.16 -6.02
C GLN A 69 -10.38 -3.61 -4.56
N GLN A 70 -9.71 -4.74 -4.32
CA GLN A 70 -9.43 -5.24 -2.97
C GLN A 70 -8.48 -4.31 -2.19
N GLY A 71 -7.71 -3.48 -2.90
CA GLY A 71 -6.92 -2.41 -2.28
C GLY A 71 -7.80 -1.33 -1.66
N LEU A 72 -8.99 -1.09 -2.21
CA LEU A 72 -9.97 -0.15 -1.67
C LEU A 72 -10.84 -0.83 -0.61
N TYR A 73 -11.58 -1.86 -0.99
CA TYR A 73 -12.43 -2.58 -0.04
C TYR A 73 -12.86 -3.95 -0.57
N GLU A 74 -13.26 -4.81 0.34
CA GLU A 74 -13.96 -6.06 0.06
C GLU A 74 -15.34 -6.04 0.72
N TYR A 75 -16.31 -6.67 0.07
CA TYR A 75 -17.65 -6.85 0.61
C TYR A 75 -17.81 -8.28 1.12
N ASP A 76 -17.99 -8.43 2.43
CA ASP A 76 -18.17 -9.73 3.08
C ASP A 76 -19.63 -10.19 2.96
N ALA A 77 -19.96 -10.69 1.77
CA ALA A 77 -21.26 -11.26 1.47
C ALA A 77 -21.59 -12.47 2.35
N VAL A 78 -20.59 -13.21 2.83
CA VAL A 78 -20.77 -14.42 3.63
C VAL A 78 -21.21 -14.06 5.04
N ALA A 79 -20.54 -13.10 5.68
CA ALA A 79 -20.95 -12.58 6.98
C ALA A 79 -22.36 -11.99 6.91
N ARG A 80 -22.67 -11.20 5.86
CA ARG A 80 -24.02 -10.64 5.70
C ARG A 80 -25.08 -11.71 5.51
N LEU A 81 -24.81 -12.75 4.72
CA LEU A 81 -25.74 -13.86 4.52
C LEU A 81 -26.01 -14.59 5.84
N ARG A 82 -24.97 -14.86 6.63
CA ARG A 82 -25.09 -15.50 7.94
C ARG A 82 -25.96 -14.66 8.89
N ASP A 83 -25.67 -13.38 9.01
CA ASP A 83 -26.42 -12.47 9.90
C ASP A 83 -27.88 -12.31 9.45
N SER A 84 -28.13 -12.32 8.14
CA SER A 84 -29.48 -12.30 7.56
C SER A 84 -30.29 -13.55 7.89
N GLN A 85 -29.65 -14.71 8.02
CA GLN A 85 -30.32 -15.94 8.43
C GLN A 85 -30.64 -15.97 9.93
N LEU A 86 -29.86 -15.26 10.74
CA LEU A 86 -30.04 -15.17 12.19
C LEU A 86 -30.99 -14.05 12.62
N GLY A 87 -31.43 -13.21 11.68
CA GLY A 87 -32.32 -12.08 11.97
C GLY A 87 -31.63 -10.93 12.70
N ASP A 88 -30.32 -10.74 12.48
CA ASP A 88 -29.55 -9.66 13.09
C ASP A 88 -29.82 -8.32 12.37
N ASP A 89 -30.21 -7.28 13.10
CA ASP A 89 -30.51 -5.95 12.56
C ASP A 89 -29.34 -5.29 11.83
N ARG A 90 -28.09 -5.74 12.07
CA ARG A 90 -26.88 -5.24 11.41
C ARG A 90 -26.93 -5.35 9.88
N VAL A 91 -27.74 -6.25 9.33
CA VAL A 91 -27.88 -6.49 7.88
C VAL A 91 -28.44 -5.30 7.09
N HIS A 92 -29.10 -4.38 7.78
CA HIS A 92 -29.67 -3.17 7.20
C HIS A 92 -28.62 -2.11 6.88
N ASP A 93 -27.44 -2.17 7.50
CA ASP A 93 -26.33 -1.26 7.23
C ASP A 93 -25.19 -2.02 6.51
N ILE A 94 -24.96 -1.65 5.26
CA ILE A 94 -23.93 -2.28 4.41
C ILE A 94 -22.52 -2.04 4.94
N SER A 95 -22.28 -0.95 5.67
CA SER A 95 -20.96 -0.59 6.19
C SER A 95 -20.41 -1.64 7.15
N ASN A 96 -21.29 -2.40 7.83
CA ASN A 96 -20.94 -3.54 8.67
C ASN A 96 -20.22 -4.68 7.94
N TYR A 97 -20.32 -4.71 6.62
CA TYR A 97 -19.80 -5.78 5.76
C TYR A 97 -18.73 -5.29 4.79
N ILE A 98 -18.25 -4.06 4.98
CA ILE A 98 -17.14 -3.50 4.20
C ILE A 98 -15.85 -3.72 4.97
N VAL A 99 -14.97 -4.53 4.41
CA VAL A 99 -13.61 -4.72 4.90
C VAL A 99 -12.71 -3.75 4.14
N ARG A 100 -12.07 -2.82 4.86
CA ARG A 100 -11.19 -1.81 4.26
C ARG A 100 -9.91 -2.45 3.73
N GLY A 101 -9.52 -2.06 2.53
CA GLY A 101 -8.25 -2.46 1.92
C GLY A 101 -7.10 -1.51 2.28
N LYS A 102 -5.88 -1.87 1.90
CA LYS A 102 -4.67 -1.10 2.25
C LYS A 102 -4.55 0.26 1.57
N VAL A 103 -5.07 0.40 0.37
CA VAL A 103 -5.15 1.68 -0.33
C VAL A 103 -6.16 2.60 0.36
N TRP A 104 -7.30 2.05 0.82
CA TRP A 104 -8.26 2.80 1.62
C TRP A 104 -7.65 3.29 2.94
N GLU A 105 -7.01 2.39 3.69
CA GLU A 105 -6.29 2.77 4.93
C GLU A 105 -5.28 3.89 4.67
N ALA A 106 -4.53 3.81 3.56
CA ALA A 106 -3.56 4.84 3.19
C ALA A 106 -4.21 6.19 2.84
N PHE A 107 -5.37 6.19 2.16
CA PHE A 107 -6.11 7.41 1.83
C PHE A 107 -6.78 8.06 3.05
N GLU A 108 -7.22 7.28 4.03
CA GLU A 108 -7.80 7.80 5.28
C GLU A 108 -6.76 8.21 6.32
N SER A 109 -5.47 7.95 6.07
CA SER A 109 -4.41 8.28 7.02
C SER A 109 -4.32 9.80 7.24
N GLU A 110 -4.26 10.22 8.51
CA GLU A 110 -4.15 11.64 8.89
C GLU A 110 -2.87 12.30 8.36
N GLN A 111 -1.83 11.50 8.16
CA GLN A 111 -0.54 11.91 7.63
C GLN A 111 -0.29 11.19 6.32
N GLN A 112 0.30 11.88 5.33
CA GLN A 112 0.64 11.25 4.05
C GLN A 112 1.55 10.02 4.29
N PRO A 113 1.06 8.80 4.06
CA PRO A 113 1.82 7.60 4.38
C PRO A 113 2.75 7.21 3.24
N VAL A 114 3.63 6.25 3.51
CA VAL A 114 4.26 5.42 2.49
C VAL A 114 3.37 4.19 2.28
N LEU A 115 2.93 3.97 1.05
CA LEU A 115 2.21 2.75 0.66
C LEU A 115 3.17 1.87 -0.16
N LEU A 116 3.51 0.70 0.38
CA LEU A 116 4.26 -0.32 -0.33
C LEU A 116 3.27 -1.28 -1.00
N ILE A 117 3.31 -1.35 -2.33
CA ILE A 117 2.64 -2.41 -3.12
C ILE A 117 3.72 -3.43 -3.49
N ASP A 118 3.84 -4.48 -2.68
CA ASP A 118 4.90 -5.48 -2.85
C ASP A 118 4.47 -6.60 -3.81
N GLU A 119 5.43 -7.17 -4.53
CA GLU A 119 5.20 -8.22 -5.54
C GLU A 119 4.14 -7.86 -6.60
N ILE A 120 4.07 -6.59 -7.01
CA ILE A 120 3.09 -6.12 -8.00
C ILE A 120 3.18 -6.88 -9.35
N ASP A 121 4.35 -7.46 -9.66
CA ASP A 121 4.57 -8.29 -10.85
C ASP A 121 3.82 -9.64 -10.81
N LYS A 122 3.31 -10.06 -9.65
CA LYS A 122 2.51 -11.28 -9.52
C LYS A 122 1.06 -11.11 -9.95
N ALA A 123 0.56 -9.88 -10.01
CA ALA A 123 -0.84 -9.62 -10.36
C ALA A 123 -1.14 -9.92 -11.83
N ASP A 124 -2.44 -9.90 -12.13
CA ASP A 124 -2.95 -9.86 -13.51
C ASP A 124 -2.36 -8.68 -14.29
N ILE A 125 -2.18 -8.83 -15.61
CA ILE A 125 -1.59 -7.80 -16.47
C ILE A 125 -2.37 -6.48 -16.46
N GLU A 126 -3.68 -6.53 -16.19
CA GLU A 126 -4.53 -5.34 -16.10
C GLU A 126 -4.45 -4.65 -14.74
N PHE A 127 -3.89 -5.30 -13.71
CA PHE A 127 -3.87 -4.79 -12.35
C PHE A 127 -3.25 -3.39 -12.22
N PRO A 128 -2.09 -3.06 -12.84
CA PRO A 128 -1.53 -1.72 -12.76
C PRO A 128 -2.44 -0.66 -13.40
N ASN A 129 -3.16 -1.00 -14.48
CA ASN A 129 -4.10 -0.09 -15.12
C ASN A 129 -5.32 0.15 -14.23
N ASP A 130 -5.81 -0.90 -13.57
CA ASP A 130 -6.96 -0.82 -12.68
C ASP A 130 -6.67 0.03 -11.42
N LEU A 131 -5.40 0.15 -11.01
CA LEU A 131 -4.99 1.07 -9.92
C LEU A 131 -5.08 2.56 -10.30
N LEU A 132 -5.17 2.89 -11.59
CA LEU A 132 -5.18 4.27 -12.09
C LEU A 132 -6.58 4.79 -12.43
N ARG A 133 -7.62 3.97 -12.26
CA ARG A 133 -9.00 4.29 -12.64
C ARG A 133 -9.84 4.80 -11.47
#